data_AF-A0A7J9WLH9-F1
#
_entry.id   AF-A0A7J9WLH9-F1
#
_cell.length_a   1.000
_cell.length_b   1.000
_cell.length_c   1.000
_cell.angle_alpha   90.00
_cell.angle_beta   90.00
_cell.angle_gamma   90.00
#
_symmetry.space_group_name_H-M   'P 1'
#
loop_
_entity.id
_entity.type
_entity.pdbx_description
1 polymer ?
#
loop_
_entity_poly.entity_id
_entity_poly.type
_entity_poly.pdbx_seq_one_letter_code
_entity_poly.pdbx_strand_id
1 'polypeptide(L)'
;MRHMTMEEAAPAIASSTPHLDREQRRLALAACRLLARGEPVEDGVLADVTQLDTGWVKETLESWPAVNRDDGGRIVGFDGLALAETPHRLETAGRQLYGWCALDADFCDHVNFFASQQAGAEGIADRDDAFLLPVHEAFRLGKLSSPLGELSNPVEEVPQWR
;
A
#
# COMPACT_ATOMS: atom_id res chain seq x y z
N MET A 1 7.77 12.19 -25.48
CA MET A 1 7.63 12.04 -24.01
C MET A 1 6.23 12.49 -23.62
N ARG A 2 5.38 11.58 -23.16
CA ARG A 2 3.99 11.90 -22.80
C ARG A 2 3.93 12.15 -21.29
N HIS A 3 3.64 13.38 -20.89
CA HIS A 3 3.26 13.68 -19.52
C HIS A 3 1.80 13.27 -19.37
N MET A 4 1.53 12.28 -18.51
CA MET A 4 0.17 11.91 -18.15
C MET A 4 -0.22 12.71 -16.91
N THR A 5 -1.37 13.37 -16.95
CA THR A 5 -1.85 14.13 -15.79
C THR A 5 -2.49 13.19 -14.77
N MET A 6 -2.64 13.67 -13.53
CA MET A 6 -3.39 12.95 -12.50
C MET A 6 -4.82 12.61 -12.95
N GLU A 7 -5.48 13.48 -13.73
CA GLU A 7 -6.83 13.23 -14.26
C GLU A 7 -6.86 12.06 -15.25
N GLU A 8 -5.77 11.82 -15.97
CA GLU A 8 -5.62 10.69 -16.88
C GLU A 8 -5.20 9.40 -16.14
N ALA A 9 -4.41 9.50 -15.07
CA ALA A 9 -3.94 8.35 -14.29
C ALA A 9 -4.96 7.79 -13.31
N ALA A 10 -5.75 8.65 -12.67
CA ALA A 10 -6.66 8.26 -11.59
C ALA A 10 -7.71 7.21 -12.00
N PRO A 11 -8.36 7.30 -13.17
CA PRO A 11 -9.37 6.30 -13.57
C PRO A 11 -8.80 4.89 -13.74
N ALA A 12 -7.59 4.77 -14.32
CA ALA A 12 -6.95 3.48 -14.58
C ALA A 12 -6.53 2.77 -13.27
N ILE A 13 -6.11 3.54 -12.27
CA ILE A 13 -5.72 3.00 -10.98
C ILE A 13 -6.98 2.71 -10.14
N ALA A 14 -7.96 3.62 -10.12
CA ALA A 14 -9.22 3.41 -9.41
C ALA A 14 -10.03 2.24 -9.95
N SER A 15 -9.98 1.95 -11.26
CA SER A 15 -10.65 0.78 -11.85
C SER A 15 -9.97 -0.54 -11.52
N SER A 16 -8.73 -0.49 -11.04
CA SER A 16 -7.94 -1.66 -10.64
C SER A 16 -8.07 -1.95 -9.14
N THR A 17 -8.58 -0.99 -8.35
CA THR A 17 -8.80 -1.16 -6.92
C THR A 17 -10.03 -2.05 -6.66
N PRO A 18 -9.89 -3.19 -5.97
CA PRO A 18 -11.04 -4.01 -5.60
C PRO A 18 -11.97 -3.27 -4.64
N HIS A 19 -13.27 -3.36 -4.90
CA HIS A 19 -14.29 -2.80 -4.01
C HIS A 19 -14.41 -3.68 -2.76
N LEU A 20 -13.89 -3.20 -1.64
CA LEU A 20 -14.06 -3.87 -0.34
C LEU A 20 -15.41 -3.50 0.27
N ASP A 21 -16.17 -4.52 0.67
CA ASP A 21 -17.37 -4.32 1.48
C ASP A 21 -17.02 -3.78 2.88
N ARG A 22 -18.04 -3.60 3.72
CA ARG A 22 -17.86 -3.03 5.06
C ARG A 22 -17.00 -3.88 5.98
N GLU A 23 -17.15 -5.20 5.93
CA GLU A 23 -16.45 -6.14 6.81
C GLU A 23 -15.01 -6.34 6.32
N GLN A 24 -14.84 -6.49 5.02
CA GLN A 24 -13.55 -6.53 4.34
C GLN A 24 -12.74 -5.26 4.63
N ARG A 25 -13.35 -4.08 4.55
CA ARG A 25 -12.67 -2.81 4.88
C ARG A 25 -12.26 -2.75 6.35
N ARG A 26 -13.11 -3.22 7.27
CA ARG A 26 -12.77 -3.29 8.70
C ARG A 26 -11.59 -4.23 8.95
N LEU A 27 -11.57 -5.37 8.28
CA LEU A 27 -10.50 -6.35 8.37
C LEU A 27 -9.17 -5.80 7.81
N ALA A 28 -9.20 -5.17 6.62
CA ALA A 28 -8.04 -4.55 6.01
C ALA A 28 -7.41 -3.47 6.93
N LEU A 29 -8.24 -2.59 7.51
CA LEU A 29 -7.76 -1.57 8.44
C LEU A 29 -7.16 -2.18 9.72
N ALA A 30 -7.75 -3.25 10.24
CA ALA A 30 -7.23 -3.94 11.41
C ALA A 30 -5.85 -4.57 11.11
N ALA A 31 -5.71 -5.22 9.94
CA ALA A 31 -4.46 -5.79 9.48
C ALA A 31 -3.36 -4.73 9.36
N CYS A 32 -3.61 -3.62 8.64
CA CYS A 32 -2.65 -2.52 8.54
C CYS A 32 -2.23 -1.98 9.92
N ARG A 33 -3.20 -1.73 10.82
CA ARG A 33 -2.93 -1.13 12.14
C ARG A 33 -2.16 -2.06 13.06
N LEU A 34 -2.42 -3.36 13.01
CA LEU A 34 -1.70 -4.34 13.81
C LEU A 34 -0.28 -4.56 13.25
N LEU A 35 -0.14 -4.70 11.93
CA LEU A 35 1.18 -4.80 11.28
C LEU A 35 2.03 -3.55 11.47
N ALA A 36 1.42 -2.36 11.53
CA ALA A 36 2.13 -1.11 11.83
C ALA A 36 2.76 -1.09 13.24
N ARG A 37 2.48 -2.11 14.07
CA ARG A 37 3.20 -2.34 15.34
C ARG A 37 4.49 -3.12 15.13
N GLY A 38 4.83 -3.60 13.94
CA GLY A 38 6.09 -4.28 13.70
C GLY A 38 6.17 -5.71 14.22
N GLU A 39 5.03 -6.35 14.47
CA GLU A 39 4.94 -7.73 14.96
C GLU A 39 4.05 -8.56 14.01
N PRO A 40 4.37 -9.84 13.76
CA PRO A 40 3.52 -10.73 12.97
C PRO A 40 2.11 -10.84 13.56
N VAL A 41 1.09 -10.87 12.71
CA VAL A 41 -0.32 -10.85 13.13
C VAL A 41 -0.97 -12.21 12.89
N GLU A 42 -1.65 -12.73 13.91
CA GLU A 42 -2.45 -13.96 13.81
C GLU A 42 -3.89 -13.65 13.38
N ASP A 43 -4.51 -14.57 12.62
CA ASP A 43 -5.91 -14.43 12.18
C ASP A 43 -6.88 -14.32 13.37
N GLY A 44 -6.61 -15.03 14.47
CA GLY A 44 -7.41 -14.96 15.69
C GLY A 44 -7.39 -13.57 16.32
N VAL A 45 -6.24 -12.90 16.33
CA VAL A 45 -6.11 -11.52 16.83
C VAL A 45 -6.94 -10.57 15.96
N LEU A 46 -6.94 -10.76 14.64
CA LEU A 46 -7.77 -9.98 13.73
C LEU A 46 -9.26 -10.20 14.00
N ALA A 47 -9.69 -11.46 14.09
CA ALA A 47 -11.06 -11.83 14.42
C ALA A 47 -11.53 -11.17 15.73
N ASP A 48 -10.71 -11.23 16.78
CA ASP A 48 -10.98 -10.63 18.08
C ASP A 48 -11.13 -9.10 17.98
N VAL A 49 -10.21 -8.39 17.32
CA VAL A 49 -10.30 -6.91 17.26
C VAL A 49 -11.42 -6.42 16.33
N THR A 50 -11.75 -7.19 15.29
CA THR A 50 -12.85 -6.83 14.37
C THR A 50 -14.20 -7.32 14.83
N GLN A 51 -14.25 -8.24 15.79
CA GLN A 51 -15.45 -8.97 16.22
C GLN A 51 -16.12 -9.70 15.04
N LEU A 52 -15.29 -10.32 14.18
CA LEU A 52 -15.73 -11.09 13.01
C LEU A 52 -15.47 -12.57 13.26
N ASP A 53 -16.18 -13.43 12.53
CA ASP A 53 -15.96 -14.88 12.60
C ASP A 53 -14.54 -15.24 12.15
N THR A 54 -13.86 -16.08 12.93
CA THR A 54 -12.47 -16.49 12.65
C THR A 54 -12.35 -17.27 11.34
N GLY A 55 -13.35 -18.09 11.00
CA GLY A 55 -13.38 -18.83 9.73
C GLY A 55 -13.50 -17.87 8.54
N TRP A 56 -14.43 -16.91 8.64
CA TRP A 56 -14.60 -15.86 7.63
C TRP A 56 -13.35 -14.99 7.45
N VAL A 57 -12.70 -14.59 8.55
CA VAL A 57 -11.45 -13.81 8.51
C VAL A 57 -10.36 -14.57 7.75
N LYS A 58 -10.17 -15.85 8.10
CA LYS A 58 -9.19 -16.69 7.45
C LYS A 58 -9.47 -16.85 5.95
N GLU A 59 -10.69 -17.24 5.59
CA GLU A 59 -11.11 -17.43 4.19
C GLU A 59 -10.95 -16.13 3.37
N THR A 60 -11.35 -15.00 3.96
CA THR A 60 -11.22 -13.68 3.32
C THR A 60 -9.75 -13.32 3.08
N LEU A 61 -8.87 -13.50 4.07
CA LEU A 61 -7.44 -13.20 3.93
C LEU A 61 -6.74 -14.15 2.94
N GLU A 62 -7.14 -15.41 2.87
CA GLU A 62 -6.64 -16.37 1.88
C GLU A 62 -7.04 -15.99 0.45
N SER A 63 -8.15 -15.29 0.27
CA SER A 63 -8.60 -14.79 -1.04
C SER A 63 -7.85 -13.53 -1.51
N TRP A 64 -7.11 -12.87 -0.62
CA TRP A 64 -6.43 -11.60 -0.93
C TRP A 64 -5.00 -11.83 -1.42
N PRO A 65 -4.64 -11.44 -2.65
CA PRO A 65 -3.28 -11.62 -3.18
C PRO A 65 -2.24 -10.78 -2.42
N ALA A 66 -2.68 -9.70 -1.76
CA ALA A 66 -1.83 -8.77 -1.03
C ALA A 66 -1.57 -9.17 0.44
N VAL A 67 -1.72 -10.46 0.81
CA VAL A 67 -1.43 -10.96 2.17
C VAL A 67 -0.22 -11.89 2.13
N ASN A 68 0.78 -11.60 2.97
CA ASN A 68 1.99 -12.41 3.07
C ASN A 68 2.13 -12.99 4.46
N ARG A 69 2.53 -14.26 4.51
CA ARG A 69 2.63 -15.03 5.75
C ARG A 69 4.03 -15.60 5.94
N ASP A 70 4.44 -15.73 7.19
CA ASP A 70 5.65 -16.48 7.55
C ASP A 70 5.38 -18.00 7.59
N ASP A 71 6.41 -18.79 7.88
CA ASP A 71 6.33 -20.25 8.00
C ASP A 71 5.35 -20.72 9.10
N GLY A 72 5.07 -19.85 10.08
CA GLY A 72 4.09 -20.07 11.14
C GLY A 72 2.66 -19.72 10.73
N GLY A 73 2.44 -19.26 9.49
CA GLY A 73 1.15 -18.84 8.98
C GLY A 73 0.69 -17.46 9.48
N ARG A 74 1.56 -16.70 10.15
CA ARG A 74 1.23 -15.35 10.66
C ARG A 74 1.44 -14.33 9.56
N ILE A 75 0.59 -13.30 9.52
CA ILE A 75 0.70 -12.22 8.56
C ILE A 75 1.94 -11.38 8.87
N VAL A 76 2.80 -11.21 7.87
CA VAL A 76 4.04 -10.39 7.92
C VAL A 76 4.09 -9.34 6.83
N GLY A 77 3.10 -9.32 5.93
CA GLY A 77 2.90 -8.26 4.96
C GLY A 77 1.44 -8.13 4.54
N PHE A 78 1.00 -6.90 4.29
CA PHE A 78 -0.35 -6.59 3.84
C PHE A 78 -0.39 -5.25 3.09
N ASP A 79 -0.98 -5.22 1.90
CA ASP A 79 -1.29 -3.99 1.14
C ASP A 79 -0.07 -3.04 1.03
N GLY A 80 1.08 -3.60 0.63
CA GLY A 80 2.34 -2.88 0.48
C GLY A 80 3.15 -2.66 1.76
N LEU A 81 2.62 -2.94 2.95
CA LEU A 81 3.37 -2.92 4.22
C LEU A 81 4.03 -4.27 4.47
N ALA A 82 5.28 -4.27 4.94
CA ALA A 82 6.05 -5.48 5.23
C ALA A 82 6.89 -5.37 6.52
N LEU A 83 7.05 -6.49 7.22
CA LEU A 83 7.99 -6.65 8.33
C LEU A 83 9.39 -7.07 7.84
N ALA A 84 9.45 -7.84 6.75
CA ALA A 84 10.69 -8.28 6.14
C ALA A 84 11.41 -7.09 5.48
N GLU A 85 12.74 -7.09 5.52
CA GLU A 85 13.55 -6.01 4.96
C GLU A 85 13.38 -5.91 3.44
N THR A 86 13.15 -4.68 2.97
CA THR A 86 13.10 -4.30 1.57
C THR A 86 13.92 -3.02 1.38
N PRO A 87 14.21 -2.62 0.13
CA PRO A 87 14.83 -1.32 -0.13
C PRO A 87 14.01 -0.10 0.34
N HIS A 88 12.70 -0.25 0.57
CA HIS A 88 11.81 0.83 0.98
C HIS A 88 11.62 0.82 2.50
N ARG A 89 12.38 1.67 3.18
CA ARG A 89 12.40 1.78 4.64
C ARG A 89 11.31 2.76 5.12
N LEU A 90 10.46 2.33 6.06
CA LEU A 90 9.37 3.12 6.64
C LEU A 90 9.47 3.13 8.17
N GLU A 91 9.20 4.25 8.84
CA GLU A 91 9.14 4.31 10.30
C GLU A 91 7.74 4.69 10.78
N THR A 92 7.19 3.92 11.73
CA THR A 92 5.90 4.21 12.36
C THR A 92 6.03 4.18 13.87
N ALA A 93 5.75 5.31 14.53
CA ALA A 93 5.81 5.41 16.00
C ALA A 93 7.13 4.88 16.61
N GLY A 94 8.28 5.17 15.99
CA GLY A 94 9.59 4.70 16.43
C GLY A 94 9.94 3.27 16.05
N ARG A 95 9.11 2.59 15.25
CA ARG A 95 9.34 1.21 14.80
C ARG A 95 9.72 1.17 13.33
N GLN A 96 10.75 0.38 13.02
CA GLN A 96 11.19 0.15 11.66
C GLN A 96 10.26 -0.87 10.97
N LEU A 97 9.69 -0.45 9.86
CA LEU A 97 8.92 -1.26 8.91
C LEU A 97 9.50 -1.08 7.51
N TYR A 98 8.91 -1.80 6.57
CA TYR A 98 9.28 -1.74 5.17
C TYR A 98 8.04 -1.63 4.28
N GLY A 99 8.22 -1.04 3.11
CA GLY A 99 7.24 -1.10 2.02
C GLY A 99 7.67 -2.12 1.00
N TRP A 100 6.77 -2.91 0.43
CA TRP A 100 7.13 -3.74 -0.74
C TRP A 100 7.22 -2.92 -2.02
N CYS A 101 6.36 -1.91 -2.16
CA CYS A 101 6.52 -0.73 -3.01
C CYS A 101 5.51 0.35 -2.58
N ALA A 102 5.41 1.47 -3.32
CA ALA A 102 4.48 2.56 -3.02
C ALA A 102 2.98 2.30 -3.33
N LEU A 103 2.58 1.21 -4.03
CA LEU A 103 1.19 0.82 -4.37
C LEU A 103 1.10 -0.66 -4.88
N ASP A 104 0.28 -1.52 -4.25
CA ASP A 104 -0.28 -2.85 -4.64
C ASP A 104 0.53 -3.91 -5.46
N ALA A 105 0.30 -5.20 -5.18
CA ALA A 105 1.15 -6.35 -5.58
C ALA A 105 1.37 -6.57 -7.10
N ASP A 106 0.38 -6.31 -7.97
CA ASP A 106 0.54 -6.43 -9.43
C ASP A 106 1.14 -5.16 -10.07
N PHE A 107 1.15 -4.04 -9.35
CA PHE A 107 1.67 -2.75 -9.81
C PHE A 107 3.11 -2.53 -9.33
N CYS A 108 3.53 -3.22 -8.27
CA CYS A 108 4.75 -2.90 -7.53
C CYS A 108 6.06 -3.02 -8.29
N ASP A 109 6.20 -4.00 -9.19
CA ASP A 109 7.40 -4.14 -10.02
C ASP A 109 7.56 -3.00 -11.04
N HIS A 110 6.52 -2.19 -11.22
CA HIS A 110 6.47 -1.11 -12.20
C HIS A 110 6.59 0.30 -11.58
N VAL A 111 6.59 0.43 -10.25
CA VAL A 111 6.71 1.72 -9.55
C VAL A 111 8.13 1.98 -9.08
N ASN A 112 8.72 3.08 -9.55
CA ASN A 112 10.08 3.46 -9.21
C ASN A 112 10.14 4.90 -8.70
N PHE A 113 10.99 5.15 -7.70
CA PHE A 113 11.38 6.50 -7.32
C PHE A 113 12.66 6.91 -8.02
N PHE A 114 12.67 8.13 -8.56
CA PHE A 114 13.85 8.72 -9.18
C PHE A 114 14.34 9.91 -8.34
N ALA A 115 15.66 10.08 -8.27
CA ALA A 115 16.28 11.17 -7.54
C ALA A 115 15.91 12.57 -8.09
N SER A 116 15.46 12.65 -9.35
CA SER A 116 15.01 13.88 -9.98
C SER A 116 14.05 13.59 -11.14
N GLN A 117 13.33 14.62 -11.58
CA GLN A 117 12.49 14.54 -12.79
C GLN A 117 13.31 14.20 -14.03
N GLN A 118 14.55 14.70 -14.13
CA GLN A 118 15.46 14.38 -15.24
C GLN A 118 15.86 12.91 -15.24
N ALA A 119 16.23 12.36 -14.07
CA ALA A 119 16.58 10.94 -13.95
C ALA A 119 15.38 10.04 -14.29
N GLY A 120 14.17 10.43 -13.88
CA GLY A 120 12.95 9.76 -14.31
C GLY A 120 12.74 9.83 -15.82
N ALA A 121 12.96 11.00 -16.42
CA ALA A 121 12.78 11.22 -17.85
C ALA A 121 13.67 10.32 -18.69
N GLU A 122 14.93 10.19 -18.29
CA GLU A 122 15.90 9.28 -18.90
C GLU A 122 15.51 7.81 -18.65
N GLY A 123 15.09 7.47 -17.43
CA GLY A 123 14.74 6.10 -17.05
C GLY A 123 13.51 5.52 -17.77
N ILE A 124 12.60 6.36 -18.26
CA ILE A 124 11.42 5.93 -19.02
C ILE A 124 11.49 6.28 -20.51
N ALA A 125 12.62 6.78 -21.01
CA ALA A 125 12.70 7.34 -22.36
C ALA A 125 12.29 6.34 -23.47
N ASP A 126 12.57 5.05 -23.26
CA ASP A 126 12.26 3.96 -24.20
C ASP A 126 10.99 3.18 -23.82
N ARG A 127 10.17 3.72 -22.91
CA ARG A 127 8.96 3.08 -22.39
C ARG A 127 7.71 3.87 -22.77
N ASP A 128 6.97 3.37 -23.76
CA ASP A 128 5.69 3.95 -24.18
C ASP A 128 4.53 3.60 -23.23
N ASP A 129 4.76 2.66 -22.30
CA ASP A 129 3.83 2.17 -21.28
C ASP A 129 4.01 2.86 -19.91
N ALA A 130 4.94 3.81 -19.80
CA ALA A 130 5.30 4.45 -18.53
C ALA A 130 4.98 5.96 -18.54
N PHE A 131 4.69 6.48 -17.35
CA PHE A 131 4.49 7.90 -17.11
C PHE A 131 5.26 8.33 -15.85
N LEU A 132 5.59 9.62 -15.78
CA LEU A 132 6.22 10.22 -14.60
C LEU A 132 5.23 11.14 -13.89
N LEU A 133 5.14 10.96 -12.57
CA LEU A 133 4.44 11.89 -11.69
C LEU A 133 5.41 12.45 -10.64
N PRO A 134 5.31 13.74 -10.32
CA PRO A 134 5.88 14.28 -9.09
C PRO A 134 5.37 13.50 -7.86
N VAL A 135 6.21 13.31 -6.85
CA VAL A 135 5.87 12.57 -5.62
C VAL A 135 4.60 13.09 -4.95
N HIS A 136 4.37 14.41 -4.96
CA HIS A 136 3.19 15.02 -4.37
C HIS A 136 1.88 14.72 -5.15
N GLU A 137 1.97 14.40 -6.44
CA GLU A 137 0.83 13.94 -7.24
C GLU A 137 0.63 12.44 -7.07
N ALA A 138 1.71 11.65 -7.01
CA ALA A 138 1.64 10.23 -6.69
C ALA A 138 1.02 9.98 -5.30
N PHE A 139 1.32 10.82 -4.31
CA PHE A 139 0.69 10.77 -3.00
C PHE A 139 -0.82 11.02 -3.08
N ARG A 140 -1.26 12.04 -3.84
CA ARG A 140 -2.68 12.33 -4.05
C ARG A 140 -3.38 11.18 -4.77
N LEU A 141 -2.72 10.59 -5.76
CA LEU A 141 -3.21 9.43 -6.48
C LEU A 141 -3.47 8.24 -5.54
N GLY A 142 -2.51 7.92 -4.66
CA GLY A 142 -2.68 6.86 -3.66
C GLY A 142 -3.83 7.12 -2.69
N LYS A 143 -4.12 8.37 -2.34
CA LYS A 143 -5.29 8.73 -1.52
C LYS A 143 -6.62 8.47 -2.23
N LEU A 144 -6.67 8.72 -3.54
CA LEU A 144 -7.87 8.53 -4.36
C LEU A 144 -8.09 7.07 -4.74
N SER A 145 -7.01 6.31 -4.92
CA SER A 145 -7.08 4.91 -5.35
C SER A 145 -7.14 3.91 -4.21
N SER A 146 -6.66 4.24 -3.01
CA SER A 146 -6.69 3.29 -1.90
C SER A 146 -8.14 3.05 -1.44
N PRO A 147 -8.57 1.78 -1.27
CA PRO A 147 -9.87 1.47 -0.67
C PRO A 147 -9.93 1.89 0.81
N LEU A 148 -8.80 2.32 1.38
CA LEU A 148 -8.63 2.87 2.73
C LEU A 148 -8.50 4.41 2.73
N GLY A 149 -8.54 5.06 1.55
CA GLY A 149 -8.20 6.47 1.33
C GLY A 149 -8.98 7.48 2.18
N GLU A 150 -10.29 7.24 2.38
CA GLU A 150 -11.17 8.11 3.19
C GLU A 150 -10.84 8.13 4.69
N LEU A 151 -10.01 7.22 5.18
CA LEU A 151 -9.71 7.04 6.61
C LEU A 151 -8.28 7.36 6.99
N SER A 152 -7.48 7.78 6.00
CA SER A 152 -6.21 8.39 6.31
C SER A 152 -6.48 9.76 6.93
N ASN A 153 -6.07 9.96 8.20
CA ASN A 153 -6.09 11.29 8.82
C ASN A 153 -5.51 12.31 7.82
N PRO A 154 -6.02 13.55 7.77
CA PRO A 154 -5.27 14.61 7.11
C PRO A 154 -3.86 14.55 7.69
N VAL A 155 -2.87 14.34 6.84
CA VAL A 155 -1.48 14.57 7.24
C VAL A 155 -1.43 16.08 7.42
N GLU A 156 -1.66 16.53 8.66
CA GLU A 156 -1.42 17.93 9.03
C GLU A 156 0.06 18.19 8.76
N GLU A 157 0.31 18.80 7.61
CA GLU A 157 1.60 19.19 7.06
C GLU A 157 2.62 18.05 6.91
N VAL A 158 3.06 17.81 5.66
CA VAL A 158 4.29 17.07 5.41
C VAL A 158 5.41 17.85 6.12
N PRO A 159 6.09 17.28 7.13
CA PRO A 159 7.17 17.99 7.80
C PRO A 159 8.21 18.38 6.75
N GLN A 160 8.64 19.64 6.76
CA GLN A 160 9.83 20.05 6.03
C GLN A 160 11.02 19.33 6.66
N TRP A 161 11.37 18.18 6.11
CA TRP A 161 12.60 17.48 6.44
C TRP A 161 13.77 18.38 6.03
N ARG A 162 14.71 18.57 6.96
CA ARG A 162 15.97 19.28 6.73
C ARG A 162 17.03 18.31 6.25
#